data_AF-A0A7W7MR66-F1
#
_entry.id   AF-A0A7W7MR66-F1
#
_cell.length_a   1.000
_cell.length_b   1.000
_cell.length_c   1.000
_cell.angle_alpha   90.00
_cell.angle_beta   90.00
_cell.angle_gamma   90.00
#
_symmetry.space_group_name_H-M   'P 1'
#
loop_
_entity.id
_entity.type
_entity.pdbx_description
1 polymer ?
#
loop_
_entity_poly.entity_id
_entity_poly.type
_entity_poly.pdbx_seq_one_letter_code
_entity_poly.pdbx_strand_id
1 'polypeptide(L)'
;MIVRVTLHDRCGSVWAVNRLSGSELIVVISDGSAVPAGTDLNPVLSGHARWLKSLGFDSATAQLNPDALDAPAGALSVVRAEVSIVYLVHTRADRAEQIRQALEDAGHAVVTDNDLRAVVTAARVLTELRRTGHPINQSAVVVADTDELFQMAPLLIAIGIRNLVLWKQADATALPLARIAQDADIVVDLRAVPVDAPRTPGQTSPLVVRLPALADCLAVLPGLLAAMVNTRTARLPIDVLAAVTQMLATTTAPGSALATPDPTLTDGIAWAARQALRHPRSG
;
A
#
# COMPACT_ATOMS: atom_id res chain seq x y z
N MET A 1 -25.13 -11.68 -13.53
CA MET A 1 -25.16 -12.86 -14.42
C MET A 1 -23.76 -13.48 -14.39
N ILE A 2 -23.62 -14.60 -13.68
CA ILE A 2 -22.32 -15.27 -13.48
C ILE A 2 -22.08 -16.16 -14.72
N VAL A 3 -21.09 -15.83 -15.53
CA VAL A 3 -20.70 -16.68 -16.67
C VAL A 3 -19.56 -17.59 -16.22
N ARG A 4 -19.89 -18.87 -16.01
CA ARG A 4 -18.92 -19.93 -15.75
C ARG A 4 -18.31 -20.35 -17.09
N VAL A 5 -17.06 -20.03 -17.35
CA VAL A 5 -16.34 -20.56 -18.52
C VAL A 5 -15.48 -21.72 -18.06
N THR A 6 -15.89 -22.94 -18.42
CA THR A 6 -15.13 -24.17 -18.17
C THR A 6 -14.15 -24.37 -19.33
N LEU A 7 -12.85 -24.17 -19.08
CA LEU A 7 -11.80 -24.58 -20.01
C LEU A 7 -11.33 -25.98 -19.60
N HIS A 8 -11.54 -26.96 -20.48
CA HIS A 8 -11.03 -28.31 -20.31
C HIS A 8 -9.57 -28.36 -20.77
N ASP A 9 -8.65 -28.56 -19.83
CA ASP A 9 -7.31 -29.04 -20.15
C ASP A 9 -7.14 -30.48 -19.67
N ARG A 10 -6.42 -31.29 -20.45
CA ARG A 10 -6.25 -32.73 -20.23
C ARG A 10 -5.19 -32.99 -19.15
N CYS A 11 -5.44 -32.54 -17.93
CA CYS A 11 -4.85 -33.10 -16.72
C CYS A 11 -5.63 -32.53 -15.52
N GLY A 12 -6.21 -33.40 -14.70
CA GLY A 12 -7.23 -33.07 -13.71
C GLY A 12 -6.79 -32.06 -12.65
N SER A 13 -7.07 -30.78 -12.88
CA SER A 13 -7.19 -29.75 -11.85
C SER A 13 -8.23 -28.74 -12.29
N VAL A 14 -9.42 -28.81 -11.70
CA VAL A 14 -10.51 -27.86 -11.95
C VAL A 14 -10.21 -26.58 -11.18
N TRP A 15 -9.52 -25.63 -11.82
CA TRP A 15 -9.34 -24.29 -11.27
C TRP A 15 -10.50 -23.40 -11.73
N ALA A 16 -11.41 -23.08 -10.81
CA ALA A 16 -12.38 -22.03 -11.02
C ALA A 16 -11.67 -20.68 -10.91
N VAL A 17 -11.14 -20.16 -12.02
CA VAL A 17 -10.79 -18.74 -12.12
C VAL A 17 -12.11 -17.97 -12.07
N ASN A 18 -12.44 -17.42 -10.90
CA ASN A 18 -13.55 -16.48 -10.78
C ASN A 18 -13.21 -15.25 -11.62
N ARG A 19 -13.67 -15.21 -12.88
CA ARG A 19 -13.69 -13.97 -13.66
C ARG A 19 -14.57 -12.98 -12.90
N LEU A 20 -13.95 -11.94 -12.34
CA LEU A 20 -14.63 -10.77 -11.82
C LEU A 20 -15.60 -10.30 -12.92
N SER A 21 -16.89 -10.42 -12.66
CA SER A 21 -17.94 -10.30 -13.68
C SER A 21 -18.40 -8.85 -13.90
N GLY A 22 -17.58 -7.88 -13.51
CA GLY A 22 -17.79 -6.46 -13.74
C GLY A 22 -16.57 -5.91 -14.45
N SER A 23 -16.77 -5.38 -15.67
CA SER A 23 -15.76 -4.63 -16.43
C SER A 23 -15.56 -3.26 -15.78
N GLU A 24 -15.08 -3.23 -14.54
CA GLU A 24 -14.64 -1.98 -13.94
C GLU A 24 -13.28 -1.62 -14.51
N LEU A 25 -13.24 -0.50 -15.21
CA LEU A 25 -12.01 0.05 -15.77
C LEU A 25 -11.16 0.62 -14.64
N ILE A 26 -9.94 0.10 -14.49
CA ILE A 26 -8.91 0.67 -13.62
C ILE A 26 -8.03 1.61 -14.44
N VAL A 27 -7.87 2.85 -14.01
CA VAL A 27 -6.91 3.77 -14.65
C VAL A 27 -5.66 3.87 -13.81
N VAL A 28 -4.51 3.58 -14.43
CA VAL A 28 -3.20 3.79 -13.82
C VAL A 28 -2.74 5.20 -14.16
N ILE A 29 -2.55 6.03 -13.14
CA ILE A 29 -2.12 7.42 -13.31
C ILE A 29 -0.83 7.72 -12.54
N SER A 30 -0.06 8.69 -13.03
CA SER A 30 1.12 9.20 -12.35
C SER A 30 1.40 10.64 -12.76
N ASP A 31 1.90 11.44 -11.83
CA ASP A 31 2.54 12.73 -12.14
C ASP A 31 4.08 12.62 -12.22
N GLY A 32 4.66 11.45 -11.94
CA GLY A 32 6.10 11.21 -11.97
C GLY A 32 6.92 11.95 -10.90
N SER A 33 6.29 12.61 -9.94
CA SER A 33 7.00 13.40 -8.94
C SER A 33 7.87 12.57 -8.00
N ALA A 34 7.65 11.25 -7.92
CA ALA A 34 8.46 10.32 -7.13
C ALA A 34 9.46 9.49 -7.95
N VAL A 35 9.70 9.84 -9.22
CA VAL A 35 10.77 9.25 -10.04
C VAL A 35 11.81 10.31 -10.41
N PRO A 36 13.04 9.93 -10.84
CA PRO A 36 14.04 10.89 -11.27
C PRO A 36 13.53 11.82 -12.37
N ALA A 37 13.91 13.10 -12.30
CA ALA A 37 13.52 14.10 -13.30
C ALA A 37 13.92 13.65 -14.72
N GLY A 38 13.04 13.84 -15.69
CA GLY A 38 13.24 13.41 -17.08
C GLY A 38 12.93 11.94 -17.38
N THR A 39 12.46 11.17 -16.39
CA THR A 39 11.97 9.80 -16.63
C THR A 39 10.75 9.82 -17.55
N ASP A 40 10.78 9.03 -18.64
CA ASP A 40 9.61 8.77 -19.46
C ASP A 40 8.63 7.83 -18.72
N LEU A 41 7.45 8.35 -18.38
CA LEU A 41 6.42 7.62 -17.64
C LEU A 41 5.63 6.64 -18.49
N ASN A 42 5.59 6.80 -19.82
CA ASN A 42 4.82 5.93 -20.70
C ASN A 42 5.15 4.44 -20.58
N PRO A 43 6.43 4.00 -20.64
CA PRO A 43 6.78 2.59 -20.47
C PRO A 43 6.43 2.07 -19.08
N VAL A 44 6.56 2.91 -18.04
CA VAL A 44 6.26 2.56 -16.64
C VAL A 44 4.76 2.32 -16.47
N LEU A 45 3.93 3.28 -16.86
CA LEU A 45 2.47 3.19 -16.79
C LEU A 45 1.94 2.02 -17.63
N SER A 46 2.46 1.87 -18.85
CA SER A 46 2.11 0.75 -19.74
C SER A 46 2.50 -0.61 -19.15
N GLY A 47 3.61 -0.67 -18.39
CA GLY A 47 4.02 -1.84 -17.64
C GLY A 47 2.99 -2.24 -16.58
N HIS A 48 2.56 -1.28 -15.75
CA HIS A 48 1.52 -1.52 -14.74
C HIS A 48 0.18 -1.95 -15.36
N ALA A 49 -0.29 -1.26 -16.40
CA ALA A 49 -1.53 -1.65 -17.07
C ALA A 49 -1.44 -3.04 -17.71
N ARG A 50 -0.32 -3.36 -18.38
CA ARG A 50 -0.12 -4.71 -18.94
C ARG A 50 -0.11 -5.78 -17.87
N TRP A 51 0.53 -5.52 -16.73
CA TRP A 51 0.55 -6.43 -15.60
C TRP A 51 -0.86 -6.61 -14.99
N LEU A 52 -1.61 -5.54 -14.74
CA LEU A 52 -3.01 -5.61 -14.30
C LEU A 52 -3.89 -6.39 -15.29
N LYS A 53 -3.72 -6.15 -16.59
CA LYS A 53 -4.41 -6.90 -17.65
C LYS A 53 -4.08 -8.39 -17.64
N SER A 54 -2.83 -8.75 -17.36
CA SER A 54 -2.42 -10.15 -17.21
C SER A 54 -3.09 -10.85 -16.02
N LEU A 55 -3.51 -10.07 -15.02
CA LEU A 55 -4.27 -10.54 -13.85
C LEU A 55 -5.79 -10.51 -14.07
N GLY A 56 -6.25 -10.12 -15.26
CA GLY A 56 -7.66 -10.11 -15.63
C GLY A 56 -8.40 -8.80 -15.34
N PHE A 57 -7.69 -7.71 -15.01
CA PHE A 57 -8.28 -6.39 -14.84
C PHE A 57 -8.25 -5.58 -16.14
N ASP A 58 -9.38 -4.99 -16.53
CA ASP A 58 -9.39 -3.99 -17.59
C ASP A 58 -8.69 -2.74 -17.10
N SER A 59 -7.66 -2.30 -17.84
CA SER A 59 -6.85 -1.16 -17.43
C SER A 59 -6.49 -0.23 -18.58
N ALA A 60 -6.46 1.06 -18.24
CA ALA A 60 -5.97 2.13 -19.09
C ALA A 60 -4.88 2.91 -18.36
N THR A 61 -4.18 3.79 -19.08
CA THR A 61 -3.11 4.62 -18.52
C THR A 61 -3.36 6.08 -18.81
N ALA A 62 -2.90 6.94 -17.92
CA ALA A 62 -3.02 8.37 -18.06
C ALA A 62 -1.88 9.08 -17.34
N GLN A 63 -1.23 10.04 -18.00
CA GLN A 63 -0.15 10.80 -17.40
C GLN A 63 -0.68 12.16 -16.95
N LEU A 64 -0.38 12.55 -15.72
CA LEU A 64 -0.63 13.89 -15.21
C LEU A 64 0.56 14.78 -15.58
N ASN A 65 0.28 16.07 -15.78
CA ASN A 65 1.35 17.04 -16.01
C ASN A 65 2.08 17.30 -14.66
N PRO A 66 3.37 16.94 -14.52
CA PRO A 66 4.14 17.16 -13.28
C PRO A 66 4.23 18.64 -12.88
N ASP A 67 4.23 19.52 -13.89
CA ASP A 67 4.42 20.97 -13.76
C ASP A 67 3.08 21.72 -13.62
N ALA A 68 1.95 21.00 -13.66
CA ALA A 68 0.67 21.62 -13.36
C ALA A 68 0.68 22.07 -11.89
N LEU A 69 0.49 23.37 -11.67
CA LEU A 69 0.34 23.96 -10.34
C LEU A 69 -0.88 23.39 -9.60
N ASP A 70 -1.85 22.83 -10.33
CA ASP A 70 -3.07 22.23 -9.83
C ASP A 70 -3.15 20.75 -10.23
N ALA A 71 -2.40 19.92 -9.50
CA ALA A 71 -2.40 18.47 -9.66
C ALA A 71 -3.81 17.84 -9.50
N PRO A 72 -4.66 18.29 -8.55
CA PRO A 72 -6.06 17.88 -8.45
C PRO A 72 -6.87 18.10 -9.74
N ALA A 73 -6.85 19.31 -10.32
CA ALA A 73 -7.59 19.60 -11.54
C ALA A 73 -7.07 18.77 -12.74
N GLY A 74 -5.75 18.57 -12.81
CA GLY A 74 -5.13 17.69 -13.78
C GLY A 74 -5.68 16.27 -13.70
N ALA A 75 -5.77 15.69 -12.50
CA ALA A 75 -6.31 14.34 -12.30
C ALA A 75 -7.77 14.23 -12.74
N LEU A 76 -8.63 15.17 -12.34
CA LEU A 76 -10.05 15.19 -12.71
C LEU A 76 -10.27 15.35 -14.21
N SER A 77 -9.39 16.06 -14.92
CA SER A 77 -9.51 16.25 -16.37
C SER A 77 -9.22 14.98 -17.17
N VAL A 78 -8.43 14.06 -16.61
CA VAL A 78 -7.96 12.86 -17.31
C VAL A 78 -8.76 11.62 -16.92
N VAL A 79 -9.29 11.56 -15.69
CA VAL A 79 -10.13 10.46 -15.23
C VAL A 79 -11.57 10.69 -15.67
N ARG A 80 -12.11 9.76 -16.47
CA ARG A 80 -13.49 9.81 -16.96
C ARG A 80 -14.46 9.32 -15.89
N ALA A 81 -15.72 9.80 -15.94
CA ALA A 81 -16.79 9.38 -15.03
C ALA A 81 -17.08 7.85 -15.03
N GLU A 82 -16.70 7.14 -16.09
CA GLU A 82 -16.88 5.69 -16.25
C GLU A 82 -15.83 4.85 -15.47
N VAL A 83 -14.80 5.51 -14.91
CA VAL A 83 -13.73 4.86 -14.16
C VAL A 83 -14.16 4.68 -12.71
N SER A 84 -14.25 3.43 -12.25
CA SER A 84 -14.58 3.15 -10.84
C SER A 84 -13.37 3.29 -9.92
N ILE A 85 -12.18 2.91 -10.39
CA ILE A 85 -10.97 2.78 -9.56
C ILE A 85 -9.76 3.41 -10.27
N VAL A 86 -9.00 4.20 -9.52
CA VAL A 86 -7.75 4.80 -9.95
C VAL A 86 -6.60 4.19 -9.15
N TYR A 87 -5.57 3.72 -9.85
CA TYR A 87 -4.29 3.33 -9.24
C TYR A 87 -3.26 4.43 -9.50
N LEU A 88 -2.95 5.21 -8.46
CA LEU A 88 -2.02 6.33 -8.52
C LEU A 88 -0.61 5.88 -8.12
N VAL A 89 0.31 5.93 -9.09
CA VAL A 89 1.67 5.42 -8.97
C VAL A 89 2.70 6.52 -9.09
N HIS A 90 3.88 6.29 -8.52
CA HIS A 90 5.06 7.13 -8.68
C HIS A 90 4.83 8.63 -8.42
N THR A 91 3.99 8.91 -7.43
CA THR A 91 3.58 10.26 -7.02
C THR A 91 4.05 10.48 -5.58
N ARG A 92 4.65 11.63 -5.27
CA ARG A 92 5.08 11.99 -3.91
C ARG A 92 3.90 11.97 -2.95
N ALA A 93 4.13 11.65 -1.68
CA ALA A 93 3.05 11.45 -0.72
C ALA A 93 2.13 12.67 -0.55
N ASP A 94 2.68 13.88 -0.54
CA ASP A 94 1.95 15.15 -0.42
C ASP A 94 1.00 15.38 -1.60
N ARG A 95 1.51 15.17 -2.81
CA ARG A 95 0.71 15.28 -4.04
C ARG A 95 -0.29 14.15 -4.17
N ALA A 96 0.09 12.93 -3.77
CA ALA A 96 -0.77 11.76 -3.84
C ALA A 96 -2.01 11.93 -2.97
N GLU A 97 -1.87 12.54 -1.79
CA GLU A 97 -3.00 12.83 -0.91
C GLU A 97 -3.94 13.90 -1.50
N GLN A 98 -3.40 14.96 -2.10
CA GLN A 98 -4.20 15.99 -2.76
C GLN A 98 -4.99 15.43 -3.96
N ILE A 99 -4.33 14.62 -4.80
CA ILE A 99 -4.96 13.97 -5.95
C ILE A 99 -6.02 12.96 -5.47
N ARG A 100 -5.69 12.15 -4.44
CA ARG A 100 -6.62 11.18 -3.84
C ARG A 100 -7.89 11.90 -3.39
N GLN A 101 -7.77 12.94 -2.57
CA GLN A 101 -8.92 13.64 -2.01
C GLN A 101 -9.84 14.17 -3.12
N ALA A 102 -9.27 14.79 -4.16
CA ALA A 102 -10.05 15.33 -5.28
C ALA A 102 -10.77 14.24 -6.08
N LEU A 103 -10.12 13.11 -6.34
CA LEU A 103 -10.71 11.97 -7.04
C LEU A 103 -11.80 11.28 -6.21
N GLU A 104 -11.57 11.11 -4.91
CA GLU A 104 -12.56 10.54 -3.99
C GLU A 104 -13.78 11.44 -3.81
N ASP A 105 -13.60 12.77 -3.81
CA ASP A 105 -14.70 13.75 -3.80
C ASP A 105 -15.51 13.73 -5.12
N ALA A 106 -14.86 13.36 -6.23
CA ALA A 106 -15.51 13.10 -7.51
C ALA A 106 -16.12 11.69 -7.62
N GLY A 107 -16.01 10.86 -6.58
CA GLY A 107 -16.61 9.52 -6.51
C GLY A 107 -15.75 8.39 -7.07
N HIS A 108 -14.47 8.63 -7.34
CA HIS A 108 -13.52 7.61 -7.77
C HIS A 108 -12.80 7.00 -6.57
N ALA A 109 -12.71 5.68 -6.53
CA ALA A 109 -11.93 5.01 -5.51
C ALA A 109 -10.44 5.04 -5.87
N VAL A 110 -9.56 5.36 -4.91
CA VAL A 110 -8.12 5.52 -5.18
C VAL A 110 -7.30 4.53 -4.38
N VAL A 111 -6.37 3.85 -5.05
CA VAL A 111 -5.30 3.07 -4.44
C VAL A 111 -3.97 3.68 -4.87
N THR A 112 -3.01 3.75 -3.96
CA THR A 112 -1.68 4.32 -4.22
C THR A 112 -0.55 3.33 -3.93
N ASP A 113 0.64 3.58 -4.47
CA ASP A 113 1.87 2.88 -4.08
C ASP A 113 2.17 3.00 -2.58
N ASN A 114 1.74 4.11 -1.99
CA ASN A 114 1.88 4.35 -0.56
C ASN A 114 1.00 3.35 0.21
N ASP A 115 -0.20 3.03 -0.26
CA ASP A 115 -1.11 2.08 0.44
C ASP A 115 -0.49 0.70 0.52
N LEU A 116 0.11 0.25 -0.59
CA LEU A 116 0.80 -1.02 -0.66
C LEU A 116 2.01 -1.03 0.27
N ARG A 117 2.86 0.00 0.21
CA ARG A 117 4.06 0.11 1.05
C ARG A 117 3.72 0.22 2.54
N ALA A 118 2.68 0.97 2.91
CA ALA A 118 2.22 1.08 4.30
C ALA A 118 1.75 -0.28 4.83
N VAL A 119 0.92 -0.99 4.07
CA VAL A 119 0.40 -2.30 4.45
C VAL A 119 1.53 -3.30 4.70
N VAL A 120 2.49 -3.39 3.78
CA VAL A 120 3.63 -4.33 3.89
C VAL A 120 4.57 -3.92 5.02
N THR A 121 4.86 -2.62 5.17
CA THR A 121 5.74 -2.14 6.25
C THR A 121 5.11 -2.39 7.61
N ALA A 122 3.83 -2.10 7.79
CA ALA A 122 3.10 -2.37 9.02
C ALA A 122 2.97 -3.88 9.31
N ALA A 123 2.83 -4.72 8.28
CA ALA A 123 2.84 -6.17 8.44
C ALA A 123 4.20 -6.66 8.96
N ARG A 124 5.31 -6.11 8.43
CA ARG A 124 6.66 -6.39 8.93
C ARG A 124 6.83 -5.97 10.39
N VAL A 125 6.32 -4.80 10.80
CA VAL A 125 6.31 -4.37 12.20
C VAL A 125 5.61 -5.41 13.09
N LEU A 126 4.39 -5.84 12.75
CA LEU A 126 3.66 -6.85 13.52
C LEU A 126 4.40 -8.18 13.60
N THR A 127 4.97 -8.62 12.48
CA THR A 127 5.72 -9.87 12.42
C THR A 127 6.97 -9.82 13.30
N GLU A 128 7.71 -8.70 13.31
CA GLU A 128 8.90 -8.53 14.14
C GLU A 128 8.57 -8.44 15.64
N LEU A 129 7.50 -7.73 16.02
CA LEU A 129 7.03 -7.71 17.41
C LEU A 129 6.65 -9.11 17.90
N ARG A 130 5.89 -9.86 17.10
CA ARG A 130 5.53 -11.26 17.42
C ARG A 130 6.77 -12.16 17.53
N ARG A 131 7.70 -12.05 16.59
CA ARG A 131 8.93 -12.84 16.55
C ARG A 131 9.80 -12.59 17.79
N THR A 132 9.80 -11.37 18.31
CA THR A 132 10.59 -10.99 19.50
C THR A 132 9.81 -11.06 20.81
N GLY A 133 8.54 -11.49 20.77
CA GLY A 133 7.71 -11.62 21.96
C GLY A 133 7.23 -10.30 22.57
N HIS A 134 7.38 -9.18 21.85
CA HIS A 134 6.91 -7.87 22.32
C HIS A 134 5.40 -7.75 22.11
N PRO A 135 4.62 -7.42 23.17
CA PRO A 135 3.19 -7.18 23.05
C PRO A 135 2.91 -5.89 22.26
N ILE A 136 2.12 -6.00 21.19
CA ILE A 136 1.81 -4.91 20.24
C ILE A 136 1.38 -3.62 20.95
N ASN A 137 0.48 -3.72 21.92
CA ASN A 137 -0.10 -2.57 22.61
C ASN A 137 0.81 -1.90 23.66
N GLN A 138 1.96 -2.50 23.98
CA GLN A 138 2.95 -1.94 24.91
C GLN A 138 4.26 -1.58 24.20
N SER A 139 4.41 -1.96 22.94
CA SER A 139 5.64 -1.73 22.18
C SER A 139 5.82 -0.25 21.84
N ALA A 140 7.01 0.28 22.10
CA ALA A 140 7.42 1.63 21.72
C ALA A 140 7.88 1.65 20.26
N VAL A 141 7.13 2.35 19.40
CA VAL A 141 7.42 2.45 17.97
C VAL A 141 7.74 3.89 17.61
N VAL A 142 8.89 4.10 16.98
CA VAL A 142 9.28 5.39 16.40
C VAL A 142 9.12 5.31 14.90
N VAL A 143 8.44 6.27 14.28
CA VAL A 143 8.35 6.42 12.83
C VAL A 143 9.19 7.62 12.41
N ALA A 144 10.27 7.36 11.68
CA ALA A 144 11.15 8.37 11.15
C ALA A 144 10.73 8.78 9.74
N ASP A 145 10.59 10.09 9.55
CA ASP A 145 10.26 10.78 8.30
C ASP A 145 8.86 10.47 7.76
N THR A 146 7.85 10.84 8.56
CA THR A 146 6.43 10.56 8.24
C THR A 146 5.91 11.23 6.97
N ASP A 147 6.63 12.22 6.44
CA ASP A 147 6.25 12.94 5.22
C ASP A 147 6.37 12.05 3.97
N GLU A 148 7.10 10.94 4.04
CA GLU A 148 7.19 9.94 2.97
C GLU A 148 5.97 8.99 2.95
N LEU A 149 5.23 8.87 4.05
CA LEU A 149 4.12 7.91 4.16
C LEU A 149 3.07 8.29 5.23
N PHE A 150 2.19 9.23 4.91
CA PHE A 150 1.23 9.80 5.87
C PHE A 150 0.32 8.79 6.57
N GLN A 151 -0.16 7.77 5.84
CA GLN A 151 -1.04 6.75 6.43
C GLN A 151 -0.35 5.81 7.42
N MET A 152 0.98 5.88 7.58
CA MET A 152 1.70 4.95 8.44
C MET A 152 1.29 5.07 9.90
N ALA A 153 1.20 6.30 10.42
CA ALA A 153 0.79 6.54 11.80
C ALA A 153 -0.65 6.04 12.09
N PRO A 154 -1.69 6.44 11.33
CA PRO A 154 -3.04 5.94 11.57
C PRO A 154 -3.15 4.43 11.34
N LEU A 155 -2.38 3.83 10.42
CA LEU A 155 -2.36 2.38 10.22
C LEU A 155 -1.78 1.64 11.44
N LEU A 156 -0.66 2.11 11.97
CA LEU A 156 -0.04 1.53 13.18
C LEU A 156 -0.97 1.62 14.40
N ILE A 157 -1.71 2.74 14.53
CA ILE A 157 -2.73 2.88 15.57
C ILE A 157 -3.87 1.89 15.35
N ALA A 158 -4.39 1.76 14.12
CA ALA A 158 -5.49 0.88 13.78
C ALA A 158 -5.18 -0.62 14.01
N ILE A 159 -3.91 -1.01 13.89
CA ILE A 159 -3.45 -2.38 14.21
C ILE A 159 -3.11 -2.59 15.70
N GLY A 160 -3.22 -1.55 16.52
CA GLY A 160 -3.15 -1.63 17.98
C GLY A 160 -1.88 -1.09 18.65
N ILE A 161 -0.98 -0.42 17.91
CA ILE A 161 0.18 0.27 18.50
C ILE A 161 -0.31 1.49 19.27
N ARG A 162 0.05 1.58 20.55
CA ARG A 162 -0.38 2.68 21.43
C ARG A 162 0.74 3.66 21.77
N ASN A 163 1.98 3.19 21.82
CA ASN A 163 3.15 4.02 22.11
C ASN A 163 3.86 4.33 20.80
N LEU A 164 3.40 5.40 20.13
CA LEU A 164 3.88 5.82 18.82
C LEU A 164 4.51 7.21 18.91
N VAL A 165 5.75 7.33 18.46
CA VAL A 165 6.45 8.62 18.33
C VAL A 165 6.71 8.88 16.85
N LEU A 166 6.33 10.07 16.38
CA LEU A 166 6.60 10.52 15.03
C LEU A 166 7.79 11.48 15.07
N TRP A 167 8.74 11.28 14.17
CA TRP A 167 9.92 12.11 14.07
C TRP A 167 10.11 12.58 12.63
N LYS A 168 10.45 13.85 12.43
CA LYS A 168 10.75 14.41 11.12
C LYS A 168 12.22 14.81 11.04
N GLN A 169 12.77 14.81 9.82
CA GLN A 169 14.13 15.27 9.58
C GLN A 169 14.35 16.73 10.03
N ALA A 170 13.31 17.57 9.97
CA ALA A 170 13.35 18.95 10.48
C ALA A 170 13.63 19.02 12.00
N ASP A 171 13.25 17.99 12.77
CA ASP A 171 13.44 17.93 14.23
C ASP A 171 14.87 17.53 14.62
N ALA A 172 15.68 17.05 13.66
CA ALA A 172 16.98 16.44 13.91
C ALA A 172 17.96 17.32 14.71
N THR A 173 17.87 18.63 14.55
CA THR A 173 18.76 19.60 15.21
C THR A 173 18.50 19.70 16.72
N ALA A 174 17.24 19.62 17.14
CA ALA A 174 16.83 19.70 18.54
C ALA A 174 16.73 18.32 19.19
N LEU A 175 16.25 17.32 18.44
CA LEU A 175 15.98 15.97 18.90
C LEU A 175 16.52 14.97 17.86
N PRO A 176 17.79 14.55 17.97
CA PRO A 176 18.36 13.56 17.06
C PRO A 176 17.60 12.23 17.14
N LEU A 177 17.32 11.60 15.99
CA LEU A 177 16.60 10.33 15.93
C LEU A 177 17.21 9.25 16.83
N ALA A 178 18.55 9.17 16.89
CA ALA A 178 19.26 8.21 17.73
C ALA A 178 18.90 8.33 19.23
N ARG A 179 18.60 9.54 19.70
CA ARG A 179 18.20 9.79 21.09
C ARG A 179 16.75 9.36 21.33
N ILE A 180 15.86 9.61 20.38
CA ILE A 180 14.44 9.22 20.48
C ILE A 180 14.30 7.69 20.37
N ALA A 181 15.08 7.07 19.50
CA ALA A 181 15.06 5.65 19.24
C ALA A 181 15.72 4.79 20.32
N GLN A 182 16.38 5.39 21.32
CA GLN A 182 17.17 4.68 22.32
C GLN A 182 16.34 3.64 23.09
N ASP A 183 15.10 3.99 23.44
CA ASP A 183 14.18 3.14 24.22
C ASP A 183 13.04 2.57 23.35
N ALA A 184 13.15 2.67 22.02
CA ALA A 184 12.17 2.12 21.11
C ALA A 184 12.37 0.60 20.94
N ASP A 185 11.29 -0.15 20.82
CA ASP A 185 11.34 -1.56 20.40
C ASP A 185 11.53 -1.65 18.88
N ILE A 186 10.87 -0.75 18.14
CA ILE A 186 10.94 -0.67 16.68
C ILE A 186 11.13 0.77 16.22
N VAL A 187 12.04 0.95 15.27
CA VAL A 187 12.14 2.14 14.42
C VAL A 187 11.65 1.77 13.03
N VAL A 188 10.57 2.39 12.59
CA VAL A 188 10.15 2.40 11.18
C VAL A 188 10.88 3.54 10.49
N ASP A 189 11.82 3.23 9.61
CA ASP A 189 12.55 4.23 8.85
C ASP A 189 11.98 4.36 7.44
N LEU A 190 11.32 5.49 7.19
CA LEU A 190 10.67 5.79 5.91
C LEU A 190 11.56 6.60 4.95
N ARG A 191 12.75 7.02 5.39
CA ARG A 191 13.64 7.85 4.58
C ARG A 191 14.07 7.12 3.31
N ALA A 192 14.09 7.85 2.19
CA ALA A 192 14.53 7.34 0.89
C ALA A 192 15.99 6.86 0.91
N VAL A 193 16.85 7.52 1.69
CA VAL A 193 18.23 7.10 1.95
C VAL A 193 18.35 6.79 3.44
N PRO A 194 18.26 5.51 3.82
CA PRO A 194 18.39 5.12 5.22
C PRO A 194 19.77 5.50 5.75
N VAL A 195 19.83 6.03 6.98
CA VAL A 195 21.11 6.15 7.68
C VAL A 195 21.50 4.78 8.20
N ASP A 196 22.65 4.29 7.76
CA ASP A 196 23.26 3.08 8.31
C ASP A 196 23.77 3.38 9.70
N ALA A 197 23.12 2.78 10.70
CA ALA A 197 23.64 2.69 12.04
C ALA A 197 24.12 1.24 12.23
N PRO A 198 25.43 0.98 12.23
CA PRO A 198 25.94 -0.36 12.47
C PRO A 198 25.47 -0.83 13.85
N ARG A 199 24.76 -1.96 13.90
CA ARG A 199 24.35 -2.59 15.16
C ARG A 199 25.58 -3.03 15.93
N THR A 200 25.60 -2.79 17.23
CA THR A 200 26.60 -3.43 18.09
C THR A 200 26.31 -4.92 18.23
N PRO A 201 27.34 -5.79 18.31
CA PRO A 201 27.14 -7.21 18.55
C PRO A 201 26.31 -7.45 19.82
N GLY A 202 25.22 -8.23 19.71
CA GLY A 202 24.29 -8.49 20.81
C GLY A 202 23.16 -7.47 20.98
N GLN A 203 23.14 -6.39 20.19
CA GLN A 203 22.03 -5.44 20.20
C GLN A 203 20.77 -6.04 19.56
N THR A 204 19.75 -6.27 20.38
CA THR A 204 18.45 -6.79 19.96
C THR A 204 17.40 -5.70 19.72
N SER A 205 17.67 -4.46 20.14
CA SER A 205 16.76 -3.31 20.08
C SER A 205 17.49 -1.98 19.83
N PRO A 206 16.89 -1.00 19.13
CA PRO A 206 15.64 -1.11 18.37
C PRO A 206 15.81 -1.99 17.12
N LEU A 207 14.77 -2.75 16.80
CA LEU A 207 14.65 -3.34 15.46
C LEU A 207 14.33 -2.23 14.46
N VAL A 208 14.94 -2.29 13.28
CA VAL A 208 14.72 -1.29 12.25
C VAL A 208 13.94 -1.93 11.10
N VAL A 209 12.75 -1.42 10.84
CA VAL A 209 11.92 -1.80 9.71
C VAL A 209 12.04 -0.70 8.66
N ARG A 210 12.65 -1.02 7.51
CA ARG A 210 12.82 -0.08 6.41
C ARG A 210 11.59 -0.09 5.50
N LEU A 211 11.30 1.06 4.88
CA LEU A 211 10.35 1.14 3.78
C LEU A 211 10.77 0.19 2.64
N PRO A 212 9.93 -0.77 2.24
CA PRO A 212 10.22 -1.68 1.14
C PRO A 212 10.19 -0.95 -0.20
N ALA A 213 10.91 -1.50 -1.18
CA ALA A 213 10.75 -1.10 -2.56
C ALA A 213 9.31 -1.39 -3.01
N LEU A 214 8.77 -0.56 -3.92
CA LEU A 214 7.42 -0.77 -4.46
C LEU A 214 7.27 -2.17 -5.07
N ALA A 215 8.29 -2.63 -5.80
CA ALA A 215 8.31 -3.96 -6.41
C ALA A 215 8.03 -5.08 -5.40
N ASP A 216 8.44 -4.92 -4.13
CA ASP A 216 8.24 -5.92 -3.07
C ASP A 216 6.86 -5.83 -2.41
N CYS A 217 5.98 -4.94 -2.89
CA CYS A 217 4.64 -4.71 -2.33
C CYS A 217 3.52 -4.98 -3.35
N LEU A 218 3.85 -5.19 -4.62
CA LEU A 218 2.87 -5.27 -5.70
C LEU A 218 1.88 -6.42 -5.56
N ALA A 219 2.25 -7.51 -4.88
CA ALA A 219 1.32 -8.62 -4.65
C ALA A 219 0.09 -8.25 -3.80
N VAL A 220 0.12 -7.10 -3.10
CA VAL A 220 -1.03 -6.60 -2.33
C VAL A 220 -2.14 -6.04 -3.22
N LEU A 221 -1.76 -5.41 -4.34
CA LEU A 221 -2.69 -4.64 -5.17
C LEU A 221 -3.84 -5.46 -5.75
N PRO A 222 -3.62 -6.66 -6.35
CA PRO A 222 -4.71 -7.40 -7.00
C PRO A 222 -5.83 -7.78 -6.03
N GLY A 223 -5.48 -8.12 -4.79
CA GLY A 223 -6.47 -8.45 -3.77
C GLY A 223 -7.28 -7.23 -3.30
N LEU A 224 -6.63 -6.06 -3.16
CA LEU A 224 -7.32 -4.80 -2.86
C LEU A 224 -8.29 -4.41 -3.99
N LEU A 225 -7.81 -4.44 -5.24
CA LEU A 225 -8.63 -4.14 -6.41
C LEU A 225 -9.83 -5.10 -6.50
N ALA A 226 -9.60 -6.41 -6.33
CA ALA A 226 -10.69 -7.39 -6.32
C ALA A 226 -11.72 -7.12 -5.22
N ALA A 227 -11.30 -6.69 -4.02
CA ALA A 227 -12.23 -6.32 -2.95
C ALA A 227 -13.04 -5.07 -3.29
N MET A 228 -12.39 -4.05 -3.85
CA MET A 228 -13.02 -2.79 -4.23
C MET A 228 -14.04 -2.98 -5.35
N VAL A 229 -13.70 -3.72 -6.41
CA VAL A 229 -14.62 -4.05 -7.52
C VAL A 229 -15.87 -4.76 -7.02
N ASN A 230 -15.70 -5.68 -6.07
CA ASN A 230 -16.82 -6.45 -5.52
C ASN A 230 -17.73 -5.66 -4.57
N THR A 231 -17.21 -4.60 -3.94
CA THR A 231 -17.93 -3.83 -2.92
C THR A 231 -18.40 -2.46 -3.42
N ARG A 232 -17.85 -1.98 -4.53
CA ARG A 232 -18.08 -0.64 -5.09
C ARG A 232 -17.87 0.46 -4.04
N THR A 233 -16.85 0.29 -3.20
CA THR A 233 -16.49 1.31 -2.21
C THR A 233 -15.91 2.53 -2.91
N ALA A 234 -16.34 3.73 -2.50
CA ALA A 234 -15.82 4.99 -3.03
C ALA A 234 -14.45 5.36 -2.45
N ARG A 235 -14.06 4.77 -1.32
CA ARG A 235 -12.80 5.06 -0.61
C ARG A 235 -12.20 3.79 -0.03
N LEU A 236 -10.89 3.83 0.21
CA LEU A 236 -10.15 2.75 0.89
C LEU A 236 -9.91 3.13 2.36
N PRO A 237 -10.78 2.72 3.30
CA PRO A 237 -10.64 3.14 4.70
C PRO A 237 -9.43 2.48 5.37
N ILE A 238 -8.88 3.14 6.40
CA ILE A 238 -7.72 2.65 7.15
C ILE A 238 -7.94 1.26 7.75
N ASP A 239 -9.17 0.92 8.11
CA ASP A 239 -9.55 -0.40 8.63
C ASP A 239 -9.32 -1.53 7.63
N VAL A 240 -9.48 -1.25 6.33
CA VAL A 240 -9.19 -2.22 5.27
C VAL A 240 -7.69 -2.47 5.21
N LEU A 241 -6.89 -1.42 5.23
CA LEU A 241 -5.43 -1.54 5.26
C LEU A 241 -5.00 -2.30 6.52
N ALA A 242 -5.57 -1.99 7.68
CA ALA A 242 -5.29 -2.67 8.95
C ALA A 242 -5.64 -4.17 8.91
N ALA A 243 -6.80 -4.54 8.35
CA ALA A 243 -7.22 -5.93 8.21
C ALA A 243 -6.29 -6.72 7.27
N VAL A 244 -5.89 -6.11 6.13
CA VAL A 244 -4.94 -6.71 5.20
C VAL A 244 -3.57 -6.86 5.86
N THR A 245 -3.08 -5.84 6.56
CA THR A 245 -1.84 -5.88 7.34
C THR A 245 -1.84 -7.01 8.37
N GLN A 246 -2.92 -7.17 9.14
CA GLN A 246 -3.04 -8.25 10.12
C GLN A 246 -2.99 -9.63 9.47
N MET A 247 -3.70 -9.80 8.34
CA MET A 247 -3.68 -11.04 7.56
C MET A 247 -2.26 -11.34 7.07
N LEU A 248 -1.59 -10.38 6.41
CA LEU A 248 -0.22 -10.56 5.90
C LEU A 248 0.76 -10.93 7.02
N ALA A 249 0.67 -10.28 8.17
CA ALA A 249 1.53 -10.57 9.32
C ALA A 249 1.34 -12.00 9.89
N THR A 250 0.24 -12.67 9.56
CA THR A 250 -0.01 -14.08 9.97
C THR A 250 0.32 -15.10 8.88
N THR A 251 0.31 -14.70 7.61
CA THR A 251 0.42 -15.63 6.46
C THR A 251 1.76 -15.54 5.75
N THR A 252 2.51 -14.45 5.91
CA THR A 252 3.78 -14.23 5.22
C THR A 252 4.96 -14.45 6.15
N ALA A 253 6.03 -15.05 5.61
CA ALA A 253 7.26 -15.21 6.38
C ALA A 253 7.93 -13.84 6.64
N PRO A 254 8.56 -13.65 7.82
CA PRO A 254 9.25 -12.40 8.16
C PRO A 254 10.25 -12.00 7.07
N GLY A 255 10.18 -10.73 6.63
CA GLY A 255 11.13 -10.17 5.67
C GLY A 255 10.95 -10.63 4.21
N SER A 256 10.02 -11.54 3.91
CA SER A 256 9.77 -11.95 2.52
C SER A 256 9.29 -10.78 1.66
N ALA A 257 9.85 -10.66 0.46
CA ALA A 257 9.34 -9.75 -0.56
C ALA A 257 8.00 -10.27 -1.10
N LEU A 258 7.01 -9.39 -1.21
CA LEU A 258 5.68 -9.69 -1.76
C LEU A 258 5.59 -9.14 -3.19
N ALA A 259 6.52 -9.61 -4.03
CA ALA A 259 6.68 -9.13 -5.39
C ALA A 259 5.70 -9.78 -6.38
N THR A 260 5.53 -11.09 -6.28
CA THR A 260 4.71 -11.85 -7.21
C THR A 260 3.35 -12.16 -6.58
N PRO A 261 2.23 -11.74 -7.18
CA PRO A 261 0.92 -12.17 -6.72
C PRO A 261 0.75 -13.67 -6.97
N ASP A 262 0.42 -14.42 -5.92
CA ASP A 262 -0.12 -15.76 -6.05
C ASP A 262 -1.64 -15.75 -5.77
N PRO A 263 -2.41 -16.72 -6.32
CA PRO A 263 -3.87 -16.74 -6.16
C PRO A 263 -4.33 -16.83 -4.69
N THR A 264 -3.60 -17.58 -3.86
CA THR A 264 -3.99 -17.80 -2.46
C THR A 264 -3.84 -16.52 -1.65
N LEU A 265 -2.72 -15.82 -1.82
CA LEU A 265 -2.47 -14.51 -1.23
C LEU A 265 -3.48 -13.48 -1.72
N THR A 266 -3.73 -13.44 -3.03
CA THR A 266 -4.69 -12.52 -3.65
C THR A 266 -6.10 -12.71 -3.07
N ASP A 267 -6.57 -13.95 -2.97
CA ASP A 267 -7.88 -14.28 -2.39
C ASP A 267 -7.95 -13.95 -0.89
N GLY A 268 -6.86 -14.21 -0.15
CA GLY A 268 -6.75 -13.87 1.27
C GLY A 268 -6.85 -12.36 1.51
N ILE A 269 -6.14 -11.55 0.72
CA ILE A 269 -6.20 -10.08 0.77
C ILE A 269 -7.62 -9.62 0.43
N ALA A 270 -8.19 -10.11 -0.67
CA ALA A 270 -9.53 -9.73 -1.12
C ALA A 270 -10.60 -10.11 -0.09
N TRP A 271 -10.44 -11.24 0.59
CA TRP A 271 -11.33 -11.64 1.68
C TRP A 271 -11.19 -10.69 2.89
N ALA A 272 -9.99 -10.45 3.39
CA ALA A 272 -9.75 -9.59 4.55
C ALA A 272 -10.28 -8.16 4.31
N ALA A 273 -10.00 -7.59 3.13
CA ALA A 273 -10.49 -6.27 2.75
C ALA A 273 -12.02 -6.21 2.68
N ARG A 274 -12.68 -7.22 2.08
CA ARG A 274 -14.16 -7.27 2.03
C ARG A 274 -14.80 -7.39 3.41
N GLN A 275 -14.20 -8.14 4.33
CA GLN A 275 -14.73 -8.24 5.69
C GLN A 275 -14.65 -6.89 6.41
N ALA A 276 -13.53 -6.18 6.30
CA ALA A 276 -13.38 -4.85 6.88
C ALA A 276 -14.37 -3.84 6.27
N LEU A 277 -14.61 -3.89 4.96
CA LEU A 277 -15.61 -3.02 4.30
C LEU A 277 -17.05 -3.29 4.75
N ARG A 278 -17.37 -4.53 5.14
CA ARG A 278 -18.70 -4.90 5.66
C ARG A 278 -18.91 -4.53 7.12
N HIS A 279 -17.81 -4.46 7.88
CA HIS A 279 -17.82 -4.17 9.31
C HIS A 279 -16.74 -3.14 9.62
N PRO A 280 -16.94 -1.86 9.23
CA PRO A 280 -16.02 -0.79 9.62
C PRO A 280 -15.93 -0.80 11.14
N ARG A 281 -14.71 -0.75 11.68
CA ARG A 281 -14.56 -0.54 13.12
C ARG A 281 -14.94 0.91 13.33
N SER A 282 -16.17 1.12 13.81
CA SER A 282 -16.71 2.44 14.13
C SER A 282 -15.65 3.28 14.83
N GLY A 283 -15.19 4.33 14.13
CA GLY A 283 -14.34 5.38 14.69
C GLY A 283 -15.10 6.30 15.61
#